data_AF-A0A2P5AVK3-F1
#
_entry.id   AF-A0A2P5AVK3-F1
#
_cell.length_a   1.000
_cell.length_b   1.000
_cell.length_c   1.000
_cell.angle_alpha   90.00
_cell.angle_beta   90.00
_cell.angle_gamma   90.00
#
_symmetry.space_group_name_H-M   'P 1'
#
loop_
_entity.id
_entity.type
_entity.pdbx_description
1 polymer ?
#
loop_
_entity_poly.entity_id
_entity_poly.type
_entity_poly.pdbx_seq_one_letter_code
_entity_poly.pdbx_strand_id
1 'polypeptide(L)'
;MCEIALSVITLALGLDELPTDYFPLLMEANGILVANDIEVMESFSADSFALCYSRNDLKLTEDGKDDRVRNYAEVLTDPTLMEKIETWDKPASFLAVSLASINVAVAAHIYKNQGPKLYNAC
;
A
#
# COMPACT_ATOMS: atom_id res chain seq x y z
N MET A 1 8.63 23.58 -9.44
CA MET A 1 8.93 22.43 -10.31
C MET A 1 8.33 21.23 -9.58
N CYS A 2 7.34 20.54 -10.16
CA CYS A 2 6.74 19.37 -9.51
C CYS A 2 7.69 18.18 -9.70
N GLU A 3 8.24 17.64 -8.62
CA GLU A 3 9.14 16.47 -8.67
C GLU A 3 8.39 15.18 -9.01
N ILE A 4 7.07 15.18 -8.82
CA ILE A 4 6.16 14.08 -9.20
C ILE A 4 5.58 14.37 -10.60
N ALA A 5 5.82 13.45 -11.54
CA ALA A 5 5.23 13.52 -12.87
C ALA A 5 3.69 13.40 -12.82
N LEU A 6 3.02 14.10 -13.73
CA LEU A 6 1.56 13.98 -13.88
C LEU A 6 1.21 12.51 -14.16
N SER A 7 0.23 11.98 -13.42
CA SER A 7 -0.29 10.61 -13.57
C SER A 7 0.70 9.48 -13.24
N VAL A 8 1.77 9.75 -12.48
CA VAL A 8 2.68 8.67 -12.06
C VAL A 8 1.96 7.69 -11.11
N ILE A 9 2.14 6.39 -11.36
CA ILE A 9 1.68 5.32 -10.47
C ILE A 9 2.92 4.65 -9.90
N THR A 10 2.99 4.61 -8.57
CA THR A 10 4.10 4.01 -7.83
C THR A 10 3.62 2.79 -7.07
N LEU A 11 4.44 1.74 -7.05
CA LEU A 11 4.25 0.57 -6.22
C LEU A 11 5.49 0.42 -5.34
N ALA A 12 5.34 0.63 -4.04
CA ALA A 12 6.39 0.41 -3.05
C ALA A 12 6.11 -0.90 -2.32
N LEU A 13 7.05 -1.83 -2.39
CA LEU A 13 6.98 -3.15 -1.77
C LEU A 13 7.82 -3.25 -0.49
N GLY A 14 8.77 -2.34 -0.33
CA GLY A 14 9.65 -2.23 0.83
C GLY A 14 9.29 -1.04 1.73
N LEU A 15 9.77 -1.09 2.98
CA LEU A 15 9.49 -0.10 4.03
C LEU A 15 10.14 1.28 3.78
N ASP A 16 11.21 1.33 3.00
CA ASP A 16 12.06 2.51 2.79
C ASP A 16 12.33 2.82 1.30
N GLU A 17 11.55 2.23 0.38
CA GLU A 17 11.73 2.42 -1.06
C GLU A 17 11.39 3.84 -1.52
N LEU A 18 10.53 4.54 -0.79
CA LEU A 18 10.16 5.93 -1.05
C LEU A 18 10.62 6.84 0.09
N PRO A 19 11.20 8.00 -0.21
CA PRO A 19 11.59 8.95 0.83
C PRO A 19 10.35 9.54 1.50
N THR A 20 10.43 9.85 2.80
CA THR A 20 9.30 10.43 3.56
C THR A 20 8.74 11.70 2.90
N ASP A 21 9.60 12.53 2.29
CA ASP A 21 9.20 13.79 1.67
C ASP A 21 8.40 13.60 0.35
N TYR A 22 8.33 12.36 -0.17
CA TYR A 22 7.50 12.01 -1.32
C TYR A 22 5.99 12.14 -1.03
N PHE A 23 5.55 11.76 0.18
CA PHE A 23 4.13 11.64 0.49
C PHE A 23 3.40 12.99 0.57
N PRO A 24 3.95 14.05 1.20
CA PRO A 24 3.34 15.36 1.16
C PRO A 24 3.16 15.89 -0.27
N LEU A 25 4.16 15.71 -1.14
CA LEU A 25 4.09 16.10 -2.55
C LEU A 25 2.97 15.36 -3.28
N LEU A 26 2.79 14.07 -2.98
CA LEU A 26 1.72 13.27 -3.57
C LEU A 26 0.33 13.74 -3.11
N MET A 27 0.18 14.07 -1.82
CA MET A 27 -1.05 14.61 -1.25
C MET A 27 -1.39 15.98 -1.84
N GLU A 28 -0.40 16.88 -1.96
CA GLU A 28 -0.54 18.19 -2.60
C GLU A 28 -0.97 18.07 -4.07
N ALA A 29 -0.47 17.05 -4.78
CA ALA A 29 -0.86 16.72 -6.15
C ALA A 29 -2.27 16.11 -6.26
N ASN A 30 -3.05 16.06 -5.16
CA ASN A 30 -4.34 15.38 -5.07
C ASN A 30 -4.25 13.90 -5.46
N GLY A 31 -3.13 13.24 -5.16
CA GLY A 31 -2.96 11.83 -5.44
C GLY A 31 -3.80 10.93 -4.54
N ILE A 32 -3.72 9.62 -4.79
CA ILE A 32 -4.31 8.60 -3.93
C ILE A 32 -3.23 7.71 -3.35
N LEU A 33 -3.41 7.32 -2.09
CA LEU A 33 -2.52 6.44 -1.34
C LEU A 33 -3.32 5.20 -0.93
N VAL A 34 -2.87 4.03 -1.39
CA VAL A 34 -3.49 2.75 -1.04
C VAL A 34 -2.46 1.89 -0.35
N ALA A 35 -2.64 1.63 0.94
CA ALA A 35 -1.79 0.76 1.73
C ALA A 35 -2.47 -0.60 1.91
N ASN A 36 -1.70 -1.70 1.93
CA ASN A 36 -2.30 -3.02 2.16
C ASN A 36 -2.78 -3.23 3.61
N ASP A 37 -2.11 -2.61 4.58
CA ASP A 37 -2.48 -2.61 6.01
C ASP A 37 -1.88 -1.38 6.72
N ILE A 38 -2.69 -0.35 6.90
CA ILE A 38 -2.33 0.94 7.50
C ILE A 38 -1.93 0.76 8.97
N GLU A 39 -2.66 -0.07 9.71
CA GLU A 39 -2.41 -0.34 11.12
C GLU A 39 -1.05 -0.99 11.36
N VAL A 40 -0.70 -1.98 10.53
CA VAL A 40 0.63 -2.60 10.57
C VAL A 40 1.69 -1.58 10.20
N MET A 41 1.52 -0.81 9.12
CA MET A 41 2.48 0.23 8.73
C MET A 41 2.74 1.24 9.86
N GLU A 42 1.68 1.75 10.50
CA GLU A 42 1.81 2.70 11.61
C GLU A 42 2.57 2.10 12.80
N SER A 43 2.38 0.80 13.09
CA SER A 43 3.09 0.12 14.17
C SER A 43 4.60 -0.05 13.90
N PHE A 44 5.03 -0.01 12.64
CA PHE A 44 6.42 -0.12 12.24
C PHE A 44 7.07 1.27 12.11
N SER A 45 7.76 1.72 13.16
CA SER A 45 8.39 3.04 13.23
C SER A 45 9.47 3.35 12.18
N ALA A 46 9.84 2.37 11.35
CA ALA A 46 10.80 2.52 10.26
C ALA A 46 10.13 2.73 8.89
N ASP A 47 8.81 2.57 8.79
CA ASP A 47 8.06 2.77 7.57
C ASP A 47 8.06 4.26 7.19
N SER A 48 8.51 4.60 5.98
CA SER A 48 8.70 5.99 5.57
C SER A 48 7.38 6.76 5.45
N PHE A 49 6.27 6.07 5.23
CA PHE A 49 4.94 6.65 5.14
C PHE A 49 4.35 6.91 6.52
N ALA A 50 4.46 5.95 7.45
CA ALA A 50 4.11 6.19 8.86
C ALA A 50 4.95 7.31 9.48
N LEU A 51 6.23 7.41 9.09
CA LEU A 51 7.11 8.50 9.50
C LEU A 51 6.63 9.87 9.00
N CYS A 52 5.96 9.94 7.85
CA CYS A 52 5.39 11.20 7.34
C CYS A 52 4.34 11.80 8.30
N TYR A 53 3.51 10.95 8.90
CA TYR A 53 2.49 11.37 9.86
C TYR A 53 3.09 11.66 11.24
N SER A 54 3.89 10.73 11.77
CA SER A 54 4.44 10.86 13.13
C SER A 54 5.36 12.09 13.30
N ARG A 55 6.07 12.52 12.25
CA ARG A 55 6.88 13.77 12.28
C ARG A 55 6.05 15.03 12.50
N ASN A 56 4.76 14.98 12.23
CA ASN A 56 3.82 16.09 12.36
C ASN A 56 2.87 15.90 13.56
N ASP A 57 3.20 15.00 14.49
CA ASP A 57 2.33 14.61 15.63
C ASP A 57 0.96 14.07 15.19
N LEU A 58 0.88 13.50 13.99
CA LEU A 58 -0.31 12.87 13.42
C LEU A 58 -0.22 11.34 13.46
N LYS A 59 -1.36 10.69 13.38
CA LYS A 59 -1.50 9.23 13.22
C LYS A 59 -2.02 8.90 11.84
N LEU A 60 -1.33 8.00 11.16
CA LEU A 60 -1.74 7.49 9.86
C LEU A 60 -3.12 6.81 9.92
N THR A 61 -3.44 6.10 11.00
CA THR A 61 -4.72 5.40 11.17
C THR A 61 -5.91 6.33 11.43
N GLU A 62 -5.66 7.51 12.01
CA GLU A 62 -6.69 8.50 12.35
C GLU A 62 -6.76 9.60 11.29
N ASP A 63 -5.65 10.27 11.01
CA ASP A 63 -5.57 11.44 10.13
C ASP A 63 -5.43 11.08 8.64
N GLY A 64 -4.87 9.90 8.31
CA GLY A 64 -4.62 9.51 6.92
C GLY A 64 -5.89 9.42 6.07
N LYS A 65 -7.05 9.18 6.68
CA LYS A 65 -8.32 9.11 5.94
C LYS A 65 -8.70 10.44 5.30
N ASP A 66 -8.38 11.55 5.96
CA ASP A 66 -8.63 12.90 5.47
C ASP A 66 -7.72 13.24 4.27
N ASP A 67 -6.51 12.66 4.26
CA ASP A 67 -5.56 12.71 3.14
C ASP A 67 -5.83 11.68 2.04
N ARG A 68 -7.00 11.03 2.07
CA ARG A 68 -7.44 10.01 1.09
C ARG A 68 -6.58 8.75 1.08
N VAL A 69 -5.90 8.46 2.19
CA VAL A 69 -5.26 7.16 2.40
C VAL A 69 -6.35 6.11 2.60
N ARG A 70 -6.22 4.97 1.91
CA ARG A 70 -7.17 3.86 1.98
C ARG A 70 -6.46 2.55 2.20
N ASN A 71 -7.08 1.67 2.98
CA ASN A 71 -6.66 0.28 3.06
C ASN A 71 -7.05 -0.42 1.75
N TYR A 72 -6.21 -1.33 1.26
CA TYR A 72 -6.47 -2.12 0.06
C TYR A 72 -7.78 -2.91 0.17
N ALA A 73 -8.07 -3.43 1.36
CA ALA A 73 -9.33 -4.10 1.66
C ALA A 73 -10.54 -3.16 1.47
N GLU A 74 -10.44 -1.89 1.89
CA GLU A 74 -11.52 -0.91 1.70
C GLU A 74 -11.78 -0.68 0.22
N VAL A 75 -10.71 -0.49 -0.57
CA VAL A 75 -10.78 -0.34 -2.04
C VAL A 75 -11.46 -1.55 -2.69
N LEU A 76 -11.07 -2.77 -2.32
CA LEU A 76 -11.65 -3.98 -2.90
C LEU A 76 -13.13 -4.16 -2.58
N THR A 77 -13.58 -3.68 -1.42
CA THR A 77 -14.98 -3.82 -0.98
C THR A 77 -15.89 -2.70 -1.46
N ASP A 78 -15.33 -1.62 -2.01
CA ASP A 78 -16.07 -0.46 -2.53
C ASP A 78 -15.95 -0.39 -4.06
N PRO A 79 -16.97 -0.86 -4.81
CA PRO A 79 -16.96 -0.84 -6.27
C PRO A 79 -16.82 0.58 -6.86
N THR A 80 -17.38 1.60 -6.19
CA THR A 80 -17.30 2.98 -6.66
C THR A 80 -15.88 3.53 -6.48
N LEU A 81 -15.23 3.22 -5.37
CA LEU A 81 -13.84 3.58 -5.17
C LEU A 81 -12.91 2.84 -6.14
N MET A 82 -13.18 1.57 -6.42
CA MET A 82 -12.44 0.79 -7.41
C MET A 82 -12.56 1.39 -8.82
N GLU A 83 -13.77 1.69 -9.30
CA GLU A 83 -14.00 2.34 -10.60
C GLU A 83 -13.28 3.70 -10.69
N LYS A 84 -13.30 4.46 -9.59
CA LYS A 84 -12.58 5.74 -9.49
C LYS A 84 -11.06 5.56 -9.59
N ILE A 85 -10.50 4.48 -9.04
CA ILE A 85 -9.07 4.16 -9.15
C ILE A 85 -8.71 3.69 -10.57
N GLU A 86 -9.57 2.89 -11.20
CA GLU A 86 -9.37 2.42 -12.59
C GLU A 86 -9.35 3.57 -13.61
N THR A 87 -10.10 4.63 -13.33
CA THR A 87 -10.20 5.83 -14.17
C THR A 87 -9.32 6.99 -13.67
N TRP A 88 -8.45 6.74 -12.69
CA TRP A 88 -7.65 7.77 -12.03
C TRP A 88 -6.58 8.35 -12.97
N ASP A 89 -6.60 9.67 -13.14
CA ASP A 89 -5.68 10.41 -14.00
C ASP A 89 -4.63 11.22 -13.23
N LYS A 90 -4.65 11.16 -11.89
CA LYS A 90 -3.71 11.84 -11.01
C LYS A 90 -2.65 10.86 -10.48
N PRO A 91 -1.60 11.35 -9.80
CA PRO A 91 -0.64 10.46 -9.18
C PRO A 91 -1.29 9.47 -8.21
N ALA A 92 -0.73 8.27 -8.12
CA ALA A 92 -1.16 7.23 -7.19
C ALA A 92 0.05 6.50 -6.60
N SER A 93 -0.07 6.06 -5.36
CA SER A 93 0.90 5.19 -4.72
C SER A 93 0.22 4.02 -4.03
N PHE A 94 0.71 2.83 -4.35
CA PHE A 94 0.34 1.58 -3.71
C PHE A 94 1.49 1.15 -2.82
N LEU A 95 1.22 1.03 -1.53
CA LEU A 95 2.21 0.76 -0.50
C LEU A 95 1.92 -0.61 0.09
N ALA A 96 2.95 -1.44 0.23
CA ALA A 96 2.82 -2.75 0.82
C ALA A 96 3.78 -2.94 1.99
N VAL A 97 3.25 -3.43 3.11
CA VAL A 97 4.02 -4.02 4.20
C VAL A 97 3.96 -5.54 4.11
N SER A 98 5.01 -6.23 4.57
CA SER A 98 5.04 -7.70 4.56
C SER A 98 4.02 -8.26 5.54
N LEU A 99 2.97 -8.89 5.02
CA LEU A 99 1.94 -9.56 5.81
C LEU A 99 2.10 -11.08 5.73
N ALA A 100 2.30 -11.73 6.88
CA ALA A 100 2.40 -13.18 6.96
C ALA A 100 1.14 -13.89 6.40
N SER A 101 -0.03 -13.25 6.53
CA SER A 101 -1.31 -13.75 6.00
C SER A 101 -1.28 -13.95 4.48
N ILE A 102 -0.63 -13.05 3.72
CA ILE A 102 -0.48 -13.17 2.27
C ILE A 102 0.37 -14.40 1.93
N ASN A 103 1.50 -14.59 2.63
CA ASN A 103 2.38 -15.74 2.42
C ASN A 103 1.65 -17.07 2.68
N VAL A 104 0.88 -17.15 3.78
CA VAL A 104 0.09 -18.34 4.12
C VAL A 104 -0.99 -18.60 3.06
N ALA A 105 -1.71 -17.56 2.60
CA ALA A 105 -2.74 -17.70 1.58
C ALA A 105 -2.16 -18.20 0.25
N VAL A 106 -1.03 -17.64 -0.20
CA VAL A 106 -0.32 -18.07 -1.41
C VAL A 106 0.16 -19.52 -1.27
N ALA A 107 0.79 -19.87 -0.14
CA ALA A 107 1.25 -21.24 0.11
C ALA A 107 0.08 -22.25 0.10
N ALA A 108 -1.04 -21.92 0.73
CA ALA A 108 -2.24 -22.75 0.75
C ALA A 108 -2.82 -22.94 -0.66
N HIS A 109 -2.85 -21.86 -1.47
CA HIS A 109 -3.30 -21.91 -2.85
C HIS A 109 -2.42 -22.81 -3.73
N ILE A 110 -1.09 -22.68 -3.61
CA ILE A 110 -0.13 -23.53 -4.33
C ILE A 110 -0.31 -24.99 -3.91
N TYR A 111 -0.40 -25.27 -2.61
CA TYR A 111 -0.58 -26.62 -2.08
C TYR A 111 -1.87 -27.26 -2.61
N LYS A 112 -2.98 -26.51 -2.63
CA LYS A 112 -4.27 -26.99 -3.15
C LYS A 112 -4.22 -27.32 -4.64
N ASN A 113 -3.53 -26.52 -5.44
CA ASN A 113 -3.56 -26.63 -6.90
C ASN A 113 -2.46 -27.51 -7.48
N GLN A 114 -1.34 -27.69 -6.78
CA GLN A 114 -0.21 -28.48 -7.25
C GLN A 114 -0.03 -29.79 -6.47
N GLY A 115 -0.73 -29.94 -5.33
CA GLY A 115 -0.52 -31.02 -4.38
C GLY A 115 0.91 -31.05 -3.82
N PRO A 116 1.21 -31.91 -2.84
CA PRO A 116 2.59 -32.31 -2.63
C PRO A 116 3.07 -33.01 -3.90
N LYS A 117 4.03 -32.41 -4.62
CA LYS A 117 4.87 -33.18 -5.54
C LYS A 117 5.67 -34.14 -4.67
N LEU A 118 5.14 -35.34 -4.48
CA LEU A 118 5.92 -36.49 -4.05
C LEU A 118 7.00 -36.65 -5.11
N TYR A 119 8.20 -36.13 -4.83
CA TYR A 119 9.39 -36.61 -5.51
C TYR A 119 9.49 -38.08 -5.15
N ASN A 120 8.97 -38.94 -6.02
CA ASN A 120 9.25 -40.37 -5.99
C ASN A 120 10.74 -40.53 -6.32
N ALA A 121 11.59 -40.32 -5.32
CA ALA A 121 12.94 -40.83 -5.31
C ALA A 121 12.87 -42.27 -4.81
N CYS A 122 12.57 -43.19 -5.74
CA CYS A 122 12.89 -44.61 -5.65
C CYS A 122 13.69 -44.98 -6.89
#